data_AF-A0A139Q689-F1
#
_entry.id   AF-A0A139Q689-F1
#
_cell.length_a   1.000
_cell.length_b   1.000
_cell.length_c   1.000
_cell.angle_alpha   90.00
_cell.angle_beta   90.00
_cell.angle_gamma   90.00
#
_symmetry.space_group_name_H-M   'P 1'
#
loop_
_entity.id
_entity.type
_entity.pdbx_description
1 polymer ?
#
loop_
_entity_poly.entity_id
_entity_poly.type
_entity_poly.pdbx_seq_one_letter_code
_entity_poly.pdbx_strand_id
1 'polypeptide(L)'
;MVKKIIGMVLALLSVTVVGAGIFAYTIYQQGTETLAKTYKKIGEETKVIEATEPLTILLMGVDTGNAERTETWVGRSDSMILMTVNPKTKKQR
;
A
#
# COMPACT_ATOMS: atom_id res chain seq x y z
N MET A 1 -39.21 -40.04 7.41
CA MET A 1 -39.03 -38.82 6.59
C MET A 1 -38.28 -37.70 7.31
N VAL A 2 -38.64 -37.35 8.56
CA VAL A 2 -38.01 -36.24 9.32
C VAL A 2 -36.48 -36.34 9.46
N LYS A 3 -35.92 -37.54 9.73
CA LYS A 3 -34.46 -37.74 9.84
C LYS A 3 -33.68 -37.39 8.55
N LYS A 4 -34.27 -37.60 7.36
CA LYS A 4 -33.67 -37.21 6.07
C LYS A 4 -33.67 -35.70 5.88
N ILE A 5 -34.75 -35.03 6.29
CA ILE A 5 -34.89 -33.57 6.19
C ILE A 5 -33.89 -32.87 7.13
N ILE A 6 -33.75 -33.35 8.37
CA ILE A 6 -32.75 -32.83 9.32
C ILE A 6 -31.32 -32.98 8.77
N GLY A 7 -30.99 -34.13 8.19
CA GLY A 7 -29.68 -34.33 7.56
C GLY A 7 -29.41 -33.38 6.39
N MET A 8 -30.43 -33.09 5.58
CA MET A 8 -30.31 -32.18 4.44
C MET A 8 -30.11 -30.73 4.86
N VAL A 9 -30.85 -30.28 5.90
CA VAL A 9 -30.69 -28.94 6.48
C VAL A 9 -29.32 -28.77 7.14
N LEU A 10 -28.85 -29.79 7.88
CA LEU A 10 -27.51 -29.77 8.48
C LEU A 10 -26.39 -29.71 7.42
N ALA A 11 -26.55 -30.43 6.31
CA ALA A 11 -25.59 -30.38 5.21
C ALA A 11 -25.58 -29.01 4.51
N LEU A 12 -26.74 -28.38 4.35
CA LEU A 12 -26.81 -27.03 3.79
C LEU A 12 -26.14 -25.99 4.70
N LEU A 13 -26.38 -26.10 6.01
CA LEU A 13 -25.77 -25.21 7.01
C LEU A 13 -24.25 -25.38 7.05
N SER A 14 -23.74 -26.61 7.01
CA SER A 14 -22.30 -26.86 7.03
C SER A 14 -21.60 -26.27 5.81
N VAL A 15 -22.15 -26.44 4.60
CA VAL A 15 -21.61 -25.84 3.37
C VAL A 15 -21.61 -24.32 3.46
N THR A 16 -22.67 -23.72 4.01
CA THR A 16 -22.78 -22.27 4.15
C THR A 16 -21.71 -21.71 5.09
N VAL A 17 -21.50 -22.37 6.24
CA VAL A 17 -20.47 -21.95 7.21
C VAL A 17 -19.06 -22.08 6.62
N VAL A 18 -18.78 -23.16 5.88
CA VAL A 18 -17.49 -23.35 5.21
C VAL A 18 -17.27 -22.28 4.14
N GLY A 19 -18.28 -21.99 3.31
CA GLY A 19 -18.18 -20.95 2.29
C GLY A 19 -17.92 -19.56 2.88
N ALA A 20 -18.64 -19.19 3.94
CA ALA A 20 -18.44 -17.92 4.63
C ALA A 20 -17.05 -17.83 5.28
N GLY A 21 -16.55 -18.93 5.87
CA GLY A 21 -15.22 -19.00 6.46
C GLY A 21 -14.10 -18.79 5.43
N ILE A 22 -14.19 -19.45 4.27
CA ILE A 22 -13.23 -19.28 3.17
C ILE A 22 -13.26 -17.83 2.69
N PHE A 23 -14.44 -17.26 2.47
CA PHE A 23 -14.58 -15.88 2.01
C PHE A 23 -13.95 -14.88 2.99
N ALA A 24 -14.25 -14.99 4.29
CA ALA A 24 -13.66 -14.14 5.32
C ALA A 24 -12.12 -14.27 5.37
N TYR A 25 -11.59 -15.50 5.26
CA TYR A 25 -10.15 -15.74 5.24
C TYR A 25 -9.47 -15.09 4.03
N THR A 26 -10.10 -15.14 2.85
CA THR A 26 -9.53 -14.51 1.64
C THR A 26 -9.46 -12.99 1.76
N ILE A 27 -10.50 -12.33 2.30
CA ILE A 27 -10.49 -10.88 2.54
C ILE A 27 -9.40 -10.52 3.56
N TYR A 28 -9.27 -11.30 4.64
CA TYR A 28 -8.24 -11.06 5.65
C TYR A 28 -6.83 -11.14 5.06
N GLN A 29 -6.53 -12.18 4.26
CA GLN A 29 -5.22 -12.34 3.64
C GLN A 29 -4.95 -11.25 2.61
N GLN A 30 -5.88 -10.96 1.72
CA GLN A 30 -5.72 -9.90 0.71
C GLN A 30 -5.57 -8.52 1.35
N GLY A 31 -6.36 -8.23 2.39
CA GLY A 31 -6.24 -7.00 3.16
C GLY A 31 -4.88 -6.89 3.84
N THR A 32 -4.42 -7.96 4.49
CA THR A 32 -3.13 -7.98 5.19
C THR A 32 -1.96 -7.82 4.22
N GLU A 33 -1.96 -8.51 3.08
CA GLU A 33 -0.93 -8.36 2.05
C GLU A 33 -0.92 -6.95 1.44
N THR A 34 -2.08 -6.36 1.21
CA THR A 34 -2.20 -4.99 0.66
C THR A 34 -1.71 -3.95 1.66
N LEU A 35 -2.06 -4.13 2.94
CA LEU A 35 -1.57 -3.28 4.04
C LEU A 35 -0.07 -3.46 4.27
N ALA A 36 0.45 -4.69 4.16
CA ALA A 36 1.89 -4.96 4.26
C ALA A 36 2.68 -4.33 3.12
N LYS A 37 2.11 -4.26 1.90
CA LYS A 37 2.72 -3.53 0.77
C LYS A 37 2.70 -2.02 0.98
N THR A 38 1.68 -1.49 1.66
CA THR A 38 1.58 -0.06 1.98
C THR A 38 2.45 0.33 3.17
N TYR A 39 2.67 -0.60 4.10
CA TYR A 39 3.51 -0.39 5.28
C TYR A 39 4.96 -0.80 5.00
N LYS A 40 5.79 0.16 4.59
CA LYS A 40 7.24 0.01 4.63
C LYS A 40 7.76 0.52 5.97
N LYS A 41 8.28 -0.36 6.82
CA LYS A 41 8.95 0.01 8.07
C LYS A 41 10.11 0.95 7.74
N ILE A 42 9.96 2.23 8.08
CA ILE A 42 11.06 3.20 8.01
C ILE A 42 12.03 2.81 9.12
N GLY A 43 13.16 2.17 8.80
CA GLY A 43 14.11 1.84 9.87
C GLY A 43 15.38 1.06 9.54
N GLU A 44 15.47 0.29 8.46
CA GLU A 44 16.65 -0.60 8.32
C GLU A 44 17.49 -0.44 7.06
N GLU A 45 17.07 0.37 6.08
CA GLU A 45 17.95 0.73 4.97
C GLU A 45 17.88 2.22 4.67
N THR A 46 18.50 2.99 5.54
CA THR A 46 19.06 4.25 5.12
C THR A 46 20.53 4.19 5.47
N LYS A 47 21.39 4.12 4.45
CA LYS A 47 22.59 4.96 4.48
C LYS A 47 22.06 6.37 4.63
N VAL A 48 21.77 6.77 5.88
CA VAL A 48 21.40 8.12 6.24
C VAL A 48 22.61 8.90 5.74
N ILE A 49 22.43 9.66 4.66
CA ILE A 49 23.33 10.77 4.40
C ILE A 49 23.24 11.57 5.70
N GLU A 50 24.30 11.55 6.51
CA GLU A 50 24.33 12.34 7.73
C GLU A 50 24.14 13.79 7.27
N ALA A 51 22.90 14.28 7.38
CA ALA A 51 22.53 15.62 7.02
C ALA A 51 23.10 16.52 8.12
N THR A 52 24.40 16.75 8.06
CA THR A 52 25.14 17.67 8.92
C THR A 52 25.11 19.08 8.34
N GLU A 53 24.82 19.22 7.05
CA GLU A 53 24.74 20.48 6.31
C GLU A 53 23.34 20.72 5.74
N PRO A 54 22.96 21.98 5.44
CA PRO A 54 21.70 22.29 4.77
C PRO A 54 21.59 21.58 3.41
N LEU A 55 20.44 20.97 3.15
CA LEU A 55 20.14 20.24 1.92
C LEU A 55 18.95 20.89 1.21
N THR A 56 19.05 21.08 -0.10
CA THR A 56 17.93 21.52 -0.94
C THR A 56 17.49 20.37 -1.85
N ILE A 57 16.20 20.03 -1.79
CA ILE A 57 15.56 18.97 -2.56
C ILE A 57 14.57 19.62 -3.52
N LEU A 58 14.69 19.31 -4.82
CA LEU A 58 13.67 19.62 -5.81
C LEU A 58 12.75 18.41 -5.96
N LEU A 59 11.52 18.53 -5.47
CA LEU A 59 10.46 17.55 -5.70
C LEU A 59 9.67 17.95 -6.94
N MET A 60 9.51 17.02 -7.88
CA MET A 60 8.76 17.26 -9.11
C MET A 60 7.64 16.21 -9.24
N GLY A 61 6.41 16.68 -9.44
CA GLY A 61 5.29 15.86 -9.88
C GLY A 61 5.22 15.90 -11.40
N VAL A 62 5.43 14.75 -12.05
CA VAL A 62 5.44 14.62 -13.50
C VAL A 62 4.23 13.81 -13.94
N ASP A 63 3.39 14.39 -14.81
CA ASP A 63 2.34 13.67 -15.54
C ASP A 63 2.99 12.93 -16.72
N THR A 64 3.22 11.63 -16.50
CA THR A 64 3.83 10.72 -17.48
C THR A 64 2.79 10.15 -18.47
N GLY A 65 1.51 10.47 -18.31
CA GLY A 65 0.42 9.94 -19.13
C GLY A 65 0.08 8.48 -18.84
N ASN A 66 -0.40 7.75 -19.85
CA ASN A 66 -0.97 6.41 -19.66
C ASN A 66 0.10 5.31 -19.53
N ALA A 67 -0.26 4.23 -18.84
CA ALA A 67 0.60 3.08 -18.52
C ALA A 67 1.12 2.28 -19.74
N GLU A 68 0.66 2.59 -20.95
CA GLU A 68 1.12 1.98 -22.21
C GLU A 68 2.41 2.63 -22.74
N ARG A 69 2.87 3.74 -22.14
CA ARG A 69 4.13 4.39 -22.50
C ARG A 69 5.33 3.60 -21.96
N THR A 70 6.31 3.38 -22.84
CA THR A 70 7.57 2.72 -22.50
C THR A 70 8.49 3.60 -21.64
N GLU A 71 8.30 4.93 -21.68
CA GLU A 71 9.10 5.88 -20.91
C GLU A 71 8.40 6.24 -19.60
N THR A 72 8.93 5.73 -18.49
CA THR A 72 8.28 5.77 -17.17
C THR A 72 8.45 7.08 -16.40
N TRP A 73 9.34 7.97 -16.85
CA TRP A 73 9.68 9.23 -16.15
C TRP A 73 9.64 10.46 -17.05
N VAL A 74 9.23 10.30 -18.31
CA VAL A 74 9.13 11.40 -19.26
C VAL A 74 7.67 11.86 -19.33
N GLY A 75 7.47 13.15 -19.08
CA GLY A 75 6.14 13.72 -18.95
C GLY A 75 6.19 15.22 -18.66
N ARG A 76 5.02 15.84 -18.53
CA ARG A 76 4.93 17.27 -18.18
C ARG A 76 5.04 17.42 -16.67
N SER A 77 5.89 18.31 -16.17
CA SER A 77 5.89 18.66 -14.76
C SER A 77 4.64 19.48 -14.42
N ASP A 78 3.72 18.89 -13.67
CA ASP A 78 2.52 19.58 -13.19
C ASP A 78 2.74 20.23 -11.82
N SER A 79 3.80 19.85 -11.10
CA SER A 79 4.17 20.45 -9.82
C SER A 79 5.68 20.43 -9.59
N MET A 80 6.20 21.52 -9.02
CA MET A 80 7.60 21.64 -8.59
C MET A 80 7.63 22.28 -7.21
N ILE A 81 8.26 21.61 -6.26
CA ILE A 81 8.43 22.08 -4.88
C ILE A 81 9.91 22.08 -4.58
N LEU A 82 10.46 23.25 -4.30
CA LEU A 82 11.82 23.39 -3.81
C LEU A 82 11.78 23.43 -2.29
N MET A 83 12.39 22.45 -1.64
CA MET A 83 12.43 22.34 -0.19
C MET A 83 13.87 22.40 0.30
N THR A 84 14.20 23.38 1.13
CA THR A 84 15.49 23.47 1.81
C THR A 84 15.34 23.09 3.27
N VAL A 85 16.07 22.09 3.72
CA VAL A 85 16.09 21.62 5.11
C VAL A 85 17.44 21.95 5.72
N ASN A 86 17.45 22.71 6.82
CA ASN A 86 18.65 22.96 7.60
C ASN A 86 18.61 22.14 8.91
N PRO A 87 19.42 21.08 9.02
CA PRO A 87 19.42 20.19 10.19
C PRO A 87 20.00 20.88 11.44
N LYS A 88 20.86 21.90 11.29
CA LYS A 88 21.44 22.65 12.41
C LYS A 88 20.42 23.59 13.05
N THR A 89 19.60 24.26 12.25
CA THR A 89 18.62 25.25 12.74
C THR A 89 17.21 24.68 12.91
N LYS A 90 16.97 23.45 12.45
CA LYS A 90 15.65 22.78 12.45
C LYS A 90 14.57 23.60 11.75
N LYS A 91 14.94 24.28 10.67
CA LYS A 91 14.04 25.09 9.84
C LYS A 91 13.98 24.50 8.43
N GLN A 92 12.79 24.59 7.84
CA GLN A 92 12.52 24.27 6.45
C GLN A 92 11.91 25.48 5.73
N ARG A 93 12.29 25.71 4.47
CA ARG A 93 11.75 26.75 3.60
C ARG A 93 11.54 26.21 2.19
#